data_AF-A0A9D0YK70-F1
#
_entry.id   AF-A0A9D0YK70-F1
#
_cell.length_a   1.000
_cell.length_b   1.000
_cell.length_c   1.000
_cell.angle_alpha   90.00
_cell.angle_beta   90.00
_cell.angle_gamma   90.00
#
_symmetry.space_group_name_H-M   'P 1'
#
loop_
_entity.id
_entity.type
_entity.pdbx_description
1 polymer ?
#
loop_
_entity_poly.entity_id
_entity_poly.type
_entity_poly.pdbx_seq_one_letter_code
_entity_poly.pdbx_strand_id
1 'polypeptide(L)'
;MKLWNKQINVLAYGSTVKQLSNDIIGNMKITFPPLKQQTKIANYLDQKTKKIDTLIEKSTQAIALLKEHRVALVSAVVTGKVDVSEE
;
A
#
# COMPACT_ATOMS: atom_id res chain seq x y z
N MET A 1 17.53 -3.12 -4.30
CA MET A 1 16.85 -1.81 -4.11
C MET A 1 17.77 -0.67 -3.68
N LYS A 2 18.62 -0.80 -2.65
CA LYS A 2 19.48 0.32 -2.19
C LYS A 2 20.36 0.95 -3.29
N LEU A 3 20.95 0.13 -4.16
CA LEU A 3 21.76 0.62 -5.29
C LEU A 3 20.92 1.33 -6.37
N TRP A 4 19.71 0.84 -6.64
CA TRP A 4 18.77 1.43 -7.60
C TRP A 4 18.22 2.78 -7.10
N ASN A 5 17.82 2.86 -5.83
CA ASN A 5 17.43 4.12 -5.20
C ASN A 5 18.59 5.13 -5.17
N LYS A 6 19.83 4.67 -4.96
CA LYS A 6 21.01 5.54 -5.04
C LYS A 6 21.20 6.08 -6.46
N GLN A 7 21.06 5.22 -7.47
CA GLN A 7 21.21 5.61 -8.88
C GLN A 7 20.12 6.60 -9.33
N ILE A 8 18.86 6.38 -8.95
CA ILE A 8 17.77 7.34 -9.22
C ILE A 8 17.99 8.66 -8.50
N ASN A 9 18.41 8.64 -7.23
CA ASN A 9 18.60 9.88 -6.47
C ASN A 9 19.78 10.72 -6.96
N VAL A 10 20.78 10.11 -7.59
CA VAL A 10 21.94 10.78 -8.19
C VAL A 10 21.63 11.28 -9.59
N LEU A 11 20.85 10.54 -10.37
CA LEU A 11 20.54 10.89 -11.76
C LEU A 11 19.36 11.86 -11.88
N ALA A 12 18.43 11.84 -10.91
CA ALA A 12 17.32 12.76 -10.93
C ALA A 12 17.77 14.19 -10.57
N TYR A 13 17.43 15.15 -11.42
CA TYR A 13 17.74 16.56 -11.25
C TYR A 13 16.51 17.34 -10.75
N GLY A 14 16.74 18.52 -10.15
CA GLY A 14 15.69 19.38 -9.59
C GLY A 14 15.68 19.40 -8.05
N SER A 15 15.51 20.60 -7.47
CA SER A 15 15.55 20.83 -6.01
C SER A 15 14.23 20.48 -5.31
N THR A 16 13.08 20.77 -5.94
CA THR A 16 11.74 20.58 -5.35
C THR A 16 11.02 19.35 -5.89
N VAL A 17 11.20 19.03 -7.18
CA VAL A 17 10.67 17.82 -7.82
C VAL A 17 11.78 17.17 -8.63
N LYS A 18 12.08 15.91 -8.28
CA LYS A 18 13.08 15.09 -8.98
C LYS A 18 12.52 14.64 -10.32
N GLN A 19 13.14 15.08 -11.42
CA GLN A 19 12.76 14.70 -12.78
C GLN A 19 13.72 13.66 -13.36
N LEU A 20 13.18 12.74 -14.15
CA LEU A 20 13.90 11.74 -14.92
C LEU A 20 13.62 12.00 -16.40
N SER A 21 14.61 12.42 -17.17
CA SER A 21 14.49 12.56 -18.62
C SER A 21 14.54 11.18 -19.30
N ASN A 22 14.00 11.09 -20.51
CA ASN A 22 14.04 9.87 -21.31
C ASN A 22 15.47 9.37 -21.55
N ASP A 23 16.43 10.29 -21.75
CA ASP A 23 17.84 9.96 -21.90
C ASP A 23 18.44 9.30 -20.65
N ILE A 24 18.03 9.77 -19.46
CA ILE A 24 18.47 9.18 -18.19
C ILE A 24 17.90 7.77 -18.07
N ILE A 25 16.61 7.58 -18.41
CA ILE A 25 15.95 6.27 -18.33
C ILE A 25 16.61 5.26 -19.27
N GLY A 26 16.90 5.64 -20.51
CA GLY A 26 17.54 4.76 -21.49
C GLY A 26 18.96 4.34 -21.11
N ASN A 27 19.69 5.19 -20.36
CA ASN A 27 21.07 4.92 -19.95
C ASN A 27 21.20 4.32 -18.54
N MET A 28 20.09 3.99 -17.87
CA MET A 28 20.15 3.39 -16.54
C MET A 28 20.73 1.97 -16.60
N LYS A 29 21.84 1.76 -15.88
CA LYS A 29 22.38 0.42 -15.62
C LYS A 29 21.41 -0.36 -14.72
N ILE A 30 20.79 -1.40 -15.27
CA ILE A 30 19.94 -2.33 -14.53
C ILE A 30 20.61 -3.71 -14.45
N THR A 31 20.36 -4.43 -13.36
CA THR A 31 20.72 -5.84 -13.29
C THR A 31 19.67 -6.65 -14.04
N PHE A 32 20.10 -7.44 -15.01
CA PHE A 32 19.23 -8.28 -15.84
C PHE A 32 19.57 -9.76 -15.62
N PRO A 33 19.08 -10.39 -14.53
CA PRO A 33 19.35 -11.79 -14.28
C PRO A 33 18.61 -12.69 -15.29
N PRO A 34 18.97 -13.98 -15.43
CA PRO A 34 18.25 -14.90 -16.32
C PRO A 34 16.75 -14.98 -15.97
N LEU A 35 15.91 -15.20 -16.98
CA LEU A 35 14.44 -15.21 -16.83
C LEU A 35 13.96 -16.11 -15.68
N LYS A 36 14.56 -17.30 -15.53
CA LYS A 36 14.25 -18.23 -14.43
C LYS A 36 14.45 -17.60 -13.05
N GLN A 37 15.50 -16.80 -12.88
CA GLN A 37 15.78 -16.10 -11.61
C GLN A 37 14.82 -14.92 -11.43
N GLN A 38 14.49 -14.19 -12.51
CA GLN A 38 13.48 -13.13 -12.47
C GLN A 38 12.13 -13.67 -11.97
N THR A 39 11.63 -14.75 -12.57
CA THR A 39 10.38 -15.41 -12.16
C THR A 39 10.42 -15.88 -10.71
N LYS A 40 11.54 -16.46 -10.26
CA LYS A 40 11.68 -16.90 -8.87
C LYS A 40 11.61 -15.72 -7.88
N ILE A 41 12.24 -14.60 -8.20
CA ILE A 41 12.21 -13.39 -7.38
C ILE A 41 10.79 -12.80 -7.37
N ALA A 42 10.14 -12.69 -8.54
CA ALA A 42 8.78 -12.18 -8.66
C ALA A 42 7.79 -13.01 -7.82
N ASN A 43 7.77 -14.33 -8.01
CA ASN A 43 6.90 -15.23 -7.27
C ASN A 43 7.13 -15.15 -5.75
N TYR A 44 8.39 -15.01 -5.32
CA TYR A 44 8.71 -14.84 -3.90
C TYR A 44 8.12 -13.53 -3.34
N LEU A 45 8.25 -12.44 -4.09
CA LEU A 45 7.68 -11.15 -3.69
C LEU A 45 6.16 -11.20 -3.66
N ASP A 46 5.51 -11.75 -4.70
CA ASP A 46 4.06 -11.88 -4.78
C ASP A 46 3.48 -12.67 -3.60
N GLN A 47 4.13 -13.77 -3.20
CA GLN A 47 3.70 -14.54 -2.04
C GLN A 47 3.79 -13.75 -0.73
N LYS A 48 4.80 -12.88 -0.59
CA LYS A 48 4.99 -12.07 0.61
C LYS A 48 4.02 -10.89 0.63
N THR A 49 3.82 -10.23 -0.50
CA THR A 49 2.92 -9.08 -0.62
C THR A 49 1.46 -9.50 -0.49
N LYS A 50 1.06 -10.65 -1.06
CA LYS A 50 -0.33 -11.16 -0.94
C LYS A 50 -0.81 -11.27 0.52
N LYS A 51 0.07 -11.66 1.44
CA LYS A 51 -0.27 -11.71 2.88
C LYS A 51 -0.55 -10.32 3.45
N ILE A 52 0.23 -9.32 3.05
CA ILE A 52 0.06 -7.93 3.45
C ILE A 52 -1.25 -7.40 2.88
N ASP A 53 -1.53 -7.66 1.60
CA ASP A 53 -2.77 -7.23 0.93
C ASP A 53 -4.01 -7.80 1.63
N THR A 54 -4.00 -9.10 1.98
CA THR A 54 -5.09 -9.72 2.74
C THR A 54 -5.29 -9.08 4.12
N LEU A 55 -4.20 -8.70 4.81
CA LEU A 55 -4.31 -8.04 6.12
C LEU A 55 -4.87 -6.62 6.00
N ILE A 56 -4.47 -5.88 4.96
CA ILE A 56 -5.01 -4.55 4.65
C ILE A 56 -6.51 -4.65 4.35
N GLU A 57 -6.91 -5.62 3.53
CA GLU A 57 -8.31 -5.85 3.18
C GLU A 57 -9.16 -6.13 4.42
N LYS A 58 -8.75 -7.08 5.26
CA LYS A 58 -9.46 -7.42 6.51
C LYS A 58 -9.56 -6.23 7.47
N SER A 59 -8.48 -5.46 7.60
CA SER A 59 -8.46 -4.28 8.47
C SER A 59 -9.43 -3.22 7.96
N THR A 60 -9.49 -3.01 6.64
CA THR A 60 -10.40 -2.05 6.01
C THR A 60 -11.86 -2.48 6.17
N GLN A 61 -12.15 -3.77 6.01
CA GLN A 61 -13.48 -4.34 6.25
C GLN A 61 -13.92 -4.17 7.71
N ALA A 62 -13.03 -4.46 8.67
CA ALA A 62 -13.32 -4.29 10.09
C ALA A 62 -13.62 -2.82 10.43
N ILE A 63 -12.85 -1.87 9.88
CA ILE A 63 -13.10 -0.43 10.05
C ILE A 63 -14.47 -0.04 9.47
N ALA A 64 -14.83 -0.56 8.30
CA ALA A 64 -16.14 -0.29 7.69
C ALA A 64 -17.28 -0.80 8.56
N LEU A 65 -17.19 -2.04 9.05
CA LEU A 65 -18.18 -2.65 9.93
C LEU A 65 -18.35 -1.87 11.24
N LEU A 66 -17.24 -1.45 11.86
CA LEU A 66 -17.28 -0.65 13.09
C LEU A 66 -17.95 0.72 12.87
N LYS A 67 -17.74 1.33 11.70
CA LYS A 67 -18.41 2.59 11.33
C LYS A 67 -19.91 2.38 11.15
N GLU A 68 -20.31 1.34 10.44
CA GLU A 68 -21.72 0.98 10.25
C GLU A 68 -22.40 0.70 11.59
N HIS A 69 -21.78 -0.12 12.43
CA HIS A 69 -22.27 -0.43 13.77
C HIS A 69 -22.42 0.82 14.64
N ARG A 70 -21.45 1.74 14.60
CA ARG A 70 -21.56 3.02 15.32
C ARG A 70 -22.76 3.84 14.84
N VAL A 71 -22.98 3.94 13.52
CA VAL A 71 -24.13 4.67 12.96
C VAL A 71 -25.45 4.02 13.36
N ALA A 72 -25.53 2.69 13.27
CA ALA A 72 -26.71 1.93 13.68
C ALA A 72 -27.00 2.09 15.17
N LEU A 73 -25.99 2.03 16.04
CA LEU A 73 -26.13 2.26 17.47
C LEU A 73 -26.63 3.68 17.78
N VAL A 74 -26.01 4.71 17.19
CA VAL A 74 -26.45 6.10 17.37
C VAL A 74 -27.90 6.26 16.90
N SER A 75 -28.26 5.68 15.77
CA SER A 75 -29.65 5.70 15.27
C SER A 75 -30.61 5.00 16.22
N ALA A 76 -30.24 3.82 16.74
CA ALA A 76 -31.07 3.06 17.67
C ALA A 76 -31.29 3.80 18.99
N VAL A 77 -30.25 4.46 19.50
CA VAL A 77 -30.32 5.30 20.71
C VAL A 77 -31.19 6.53 20.48
N VAL A 78 -30.97 7.28 19.39
CA VAL A 78 -31.74 8.51 19.09
C VAL A 78 -33.21 8.21 18.76
N THR A 79 -33.50 7.03 18.22
CA THR A 79 -34.88 6.57 17.96
C THR A 79 -35.53 5.87 19.15
N GLY A 80 -34.86 5.81 20.31
CA GLY A 80 -35.39 5.20 21.54
C GLY A 80 -35.58 3.69 21.47
N LYS A 81 -35.01 3.01 20.47
CA LYS A 81 -35.04 1.55 20.33
C LYS A 81 -34.04 0.84 21.24
N VAL A 82 -33.01 1.57 21.66
CA VAL A 82 -32.03 1.14 22.67
C VAL A 82 -32.08 2.19 23.77
N ASP A 83 -32.52 1.77 24.95
CA ASP A 83 -32.53 2.63 26.14
C ASP A 83 -31.11 2.76 26.68
N VAL A 84 -30.64 3.99 26.83
CA VAL A 84 -29.35 4.33 27.46
C VAL A 84 -29.54 4.87 28.88
N SER A 85 -30.76 4.76 29.42
CA SER A 85 -31.12 5.17 30.77
C SER A 85 -30.84 4.07 31.78
N GLU A 86 -29.58 3.74 32.05
CA GLU A 86 -29.21 3.29 33.40
C GLU A 86 -28.03 4.14 33.90
N GLU A 87 -28.38 5.02 34.86
CA GLU A 87 -27.61 5.99 35.67
C GLU A 87 -26.89 7.17 35.00
#